data_AF-A0A1I7KKY6-F1
#
_entry.id   AF-A0A1I7KKY6-F1
#
_cell.length_a   1.000
_cell.length_b   1.000
_cell.length_c   1.000
_cell.angle_alpha   90.00
_cell.angle_beta   90.00
_cell.angle_gamma   90.00
#
_symmetry.space_group_name_H-M   'P 1'
#
loop_
_entity.id
_entity.type
_entity.pdbx_description
1 polymer ?
#
loop_
_entity_poly.entity_id
_entity_poly.type
_entity_poly.pdbx_seq_one_letter_code
_entity_poly.pdbx_strand_id
1 'polypeptide(L)'
;MLNITPNFAQERALNMLRQHWKQHRTFMVYSPTGSGKTGLAAFITAGYITRKMRVMFCVPYTILVEQTAKQFVKYGLPAHEMSYSRINIIRHKSHAL
;
A
#
# COMPACT_ATOMS: atom_id res chain seq x y z
N MET A 1 -9.34 8.64 10.87
CA MET A 1 -8.53 9.67 10.20
C MET A 1 -7.07 9.33 10.50
N LEU A 2 -6.14 9.47 9.54
CA LEU A 2 -4.72 9.17 9.79
C LEU A 2 -4.07 10.28 10.62
N ASN A 3 -3.03 9.93 11.38
CA ASN A 3 -2.28 10.83 12.27
C ASN A 3 -1.12 11.53 11.55
N ILE A 4 -1.16 11.58 10.22
CA ILE A 4 -0.15 12.19 9.35
C ILE A 4 -0.82 13.05 8.28
N THR A 5 -0.11 14.09 7.84
CA THR A 5 -0.51 14.97 6.75
C THR A 5 0.28 14.61 5.49
N PRO A 6 -0.35 14.54 4.31
CA PRO A 6 0.37 14.25 3.09
C PRO A 6 1.34 15.40 2.77
N ASN A 7 2.55 15.07 2.32
CA ASN A 7 3.43 16.07 1.72
C ASN A 7 2.96 16.45 0.31
N PHE A 8 3.54 17.50 -0.27
CA PHE A 8 3.15 18.01 -1.60
C PHE A 8 3.14 16.92 -2.70
N ALA A 9 4.15 16.05 -2.73
CA ALA A 9 4.24 14.99 -3.72
C ALA A 9 3.16 13.91 -3.52
N GLN A 10 2.86 13.57 -2.27
CA GLN A 10 1.79 12.62 -1.91
C GLN A 10 0.41 13.19 -2.24
N GLU A 11 0.16 14.46 -1.94
CA GLU A 11 -1.09 15.13 -2.25
C GLU A 11 -1.34 15.17 -3.77
N ARG A 12 -0.31 15.54 -4.54
CA ARG A 12 -0.37 15.50 -6.01
C ARG A 12 -0.67 14.10 -6.51
N ALA A 13 0.01 13.07 -5.99
CA ALA A 13 -0.24 11.68 -6.37
C ALA A 13 -1.68 11.24 -6.05
N LEU A 14 -2.19 11.56 -4.85
CA LEU A 14 -3.57 11.24 -4.46
C LEU A 14 -4.60 11.92 -5.37
N ASN A 15 -4.36 13.17 -5.76
CA ASN A 15 -5.26 13.89 -6.66
C ASN A 15 -5.26 13.29 -8.07
N MET A 16 -4.09 12.95 -8.61
CA MET A 16 -3.99 12.26 -9.90
C MET A 16 -4.69 10.90 -9.89
N LEU A 17 -4.50 10.12 -8.82
CA LEU A 17 -5.19 8.85 -8.66
C LEU A 17 -6.72 9.03 -8.61
N ARG A 18 -7.22 9.99 -7.82
CA ARG A 18 -8.66 10.27 -7.69
C ARG A 18 -9.31 10.65 -9.03
N GLN A 19 -8.62 11.44 -9.85
CA GLN A 19 -9.12 11.88 -11.17
C GLN A 19 -9.41 10.71 -12.10
N HIS A 20 -8.55 9.69 -12.10
CA HIS A 20 -8.66 8.54 -13.01
C HIS A 20 -9.24 7.28 -12.37
N TRP A 21 -9.61 7.33 -11.09
CA TRP A 21 -9.96 6.15 -10.28
C TRP A 21 -11.10 5.30 -10.83
N LYS A 22 -12.07 5.92 -11.53
CA LYS A 22 -13.21 5.23 -12.14
C LYS A 22 -12.92 4.74 -13.56
N GLN A 23 -11.87 5.25 -14.20
CA GLN A 23 -11.54 5.00 -15.60
C GLN A 23 -10.62 3.78 -15.75
N HIS A 24 -9.79 3.51 -14.75
CA HIS A 24 -8.83 2.42 -14.79
C HIS A 24 -8.94 1.53 -13.55
N ARG A 25 -8.77 0.22 -13.77
CA ARG A 25 -8.72 -0.78 -12.70
C ARG A 25 -7.35 -0.83 -12.01
N THR A 26 -6.28 -0.57 -12.75
CA THR A 26 -4.90 -0.78 -12.30
C THR A 26 -4.11 0.51 -12.49
N PHE A 27 -3.35 0.88 -11.46
CA PHE A 27 -2.48 2.05 -11.47
C PHE A 27 -1.06 1.65 -11.08
N MET A 28 -0.07 2.25 -11.73
CA MET A 28 1.31 2.18 -11.30
C MET A 28 1.71 3.52 -10.68
N VAL A 29 2.15 3.51 -9.43
CA VAL A 29 2.69 4.69 -8.75
C VAL A 29 4.21 4.54 -8.65
N TYR A 30 4.94 5.41 -9.34
CA TYR A 30 6.40 5.46 -9.28
C TYR A 30 6.87 6.63 -8.42
N SER A 31 7.83 6.40 -7.51
CA SER A 31 8.41 7.46 -6.69
C SER A 31 9.79 7.10 -6.12
N PRO A 32 10.70 8.10 -5.98
CA PRO A 32 12.05 7.87 -5.51
C PRO A 32 12.10 7.43 -4.04
N THR A 33 13.21 6.86 -3.61
CA THR A 33 13.50 6.61 -2.18
C THR A 33 13.40 7.91 -1.38
N GLY A 34 12.95 7.83 -0.12
CA GLY A 34 12.75 9.00 0.73
C GLY A 34 11.48 9.82 0.48
N SER A 35 10.79 9.67 -0.65
CA SER A 35 9.55 10.43 -0.97
C SER A 35 8.33 10.15 -0.07
N GLY A 36 8.40 9.13 0.79
CA GLY A 36 7.30 8.75 1.67
C GLY A 36 6.30 7.78 1.03
N LYS A 37 6.76 6.82 0.22
CA LYS A 37 5.95 5.73 -0.36
C LYS A 37 4.99 5.07 0.63
N THR A 38 5.49 4.73 1.81
CA THR A 38 4.70 4.06 2.85
C THR A 38 3.57 4.96 3.36
N GLY A 39 3.80 6.27 3.48
CA GLY A 39 2.75 7.24 3.84
C GLY A 39 1.69 7.35 2.75
N LEU A 40 2.10 7.45 1.48
CA LEU A 40 1.16 7.43 0.35
C LEU A 40 0.29 6.17 0.35
N ALA A 41 0.91 5.00 0.55
CA ALA A 41 0.19 3.73 0.64
C ALA A 41 -0.81 3.72 1.82
N ALA A 42 -0.47 4.33 2.96
CA ALA A 42 -1.38 4.45 4.09
C ALA A 42 -2.60 5.33 3.76
N PHE A 43 -2.43 6.47 3.08
CA PHE A 43 -3.56 7.30 2.62
C PHE A 43 -4.49 6.55 1.67
N ILE A 44 -3.92 5.80 0.71
CA ILE A 44 -4.70 4.97 -0.21
C ILE A 44 -5.46 3.90 0.57
N THR A 45 -4.77 3.16 1.45
CA THR A 45 -5.33 2.09 2.27
C THR A 45 -6.46 2.60 3.16
N ALA A 46 -6.27 3.73 3.84
CA ALA A 46 -7.29 4.36 4.66
C ALA A 46 -8.55 4.70 3.84
N GLY A 47 -8.38 5.21 2.61
CA GLY A 47 -9.49 5.47 1.70
C GLY A 47 -10.30 4.22 1.34
N TYR A 48 -9.66 3.05 1.22
CA TYR A 48 -10.38 1.79 0.98
C TYR A 48 -11.08 1.28 2.24
N ILE A 49 -10.42 1.35 3.40
CA ILE A 49 -10.99 0.90 4.68
C ILE A 49 -12.22 1.74 5.06
N THR A 50 -12.20 3.06 4.87
CA THR A 50 -13.39 3.90 5.13
C THR A 50 -14.59 3.54 4.26
N ARG A 51 -14.36 2.82 3.14
CA ARG A 51 -15.39 2.28 2.24
C ARG A 51 -15.71 0.81 2.53
N LYS A 52 -15.24 0.26 3.66
CA LYS A 52 -15.40 -1.14 4.08
C LYS A 52 -14.83 -2.14 3.05
N MET A 53 -13.78 -1.74 2.34
CA MET A 53 -13.11 -2.59 1.35
C MET A 53 -11.89 -3.29 1.95
N ARG A 54 -11.56 -4.46 1.41
CA ARG A 54 -10.37 -5.21 1.80
C ARG A 54 -9.16 -4.73 1.00
N VAL A 55 -8.01 -4.57 1.66
CA VAL A 55 -6.73 -4.18 1.05
C VAL A 55 -5.71 -5.27 1.32
N MET A 56 -4.96 -5.65 0.29
CA MET A 56 -3.83 -6.58 0.40
C MET A 56 -2.55 -5.83 0.09
N PHE A 57 -1.61 -5.80 1.04
CA PHE A 57 -0.30 -5.17 0.86
C PHE A 57 0.77 -6.25 0.74
N CYS A 58 1.32 -6.42 -0.46
CA CYS A 58 2.30 -7.46 -0.76
C CYS A 58 3.72 -6.90 -0.70
N VAL A 59 4.63 -7.62 -0.04
CA VAL A 59 6.05 -7.28 0.05
C VAL A 59 6.92 -8.52 -0.19
N PRO A 60 8.13 -8.36 -0.73
CA PRO A 60 8.99 -9.50 -1.09
C PRO A 60 9.67 -10.18 0.11
N TYR A 61 9.83 -9.47 1.23
CA TYR A 61 10.54 -9.97 2.40
C TYR A 61 9.66 -9.93 3.65
N THR A 62 9.80 -10.93 4.51
CA THR A 62 9.03 -11.03 5.75
C THR A 62 9.27 -9.86 6.70
N ILE A 63 10.51 -9.36 6.77
CA ILE A 63 10.84 -8.19 7.59
C ILE A 63 10.06 -6.93 7.17
N LEU A 64 9.76 -6.79 5.87
CA LEU A 64 8.99 -5.66 5.36
C LEU A 64 7.52 -5.74 5.80
N VAL A 65 7.00 -6.93 6.08
CA VAL A 65 5.62 -7.10 6.59
C VAL A 65 5.48 -6.40 7.94
N GLU A 66 6.38 -6.71 8.86
CA GLU A 66 6.39 -6.13 10.21
C GLU A 66 6.69 -4.63 10.16
N GLN A 67 7.66 -4.20 9.36
CA GLN A 67 8.01 -2.79 9.21
C GLN A 67 6.85 -1.97 8.66
N THR A 68 6.19 -2.44 7.60
CA THR A 68 5.05 -1.74 7.01
C THR A 68 3.89 -1.68 7.99
N ALA A 69 3.54 -2.78 8.65
CA ALA A 69 2.43 -2.78 9.58
C ALA A 69 2.68 -1.87 10.80
N LYS A 70 3.91 -1.87 11.34
CA LYS A 70 4.30 -0.92 12.39
C LYS A 70 4.12 0.53 11.94
N GLN A 71 4.52 0.87 10.71
CA GLN A 71 4.30 2.22 10.17
C GLN A 71 2.82 2.53 9.97
N PHE A 72 2.04 1.58 9.46
CA PHE A 72 0.59 1.74 9.25
C PHE A 72 -0.14 2.00 10.57
N VAL A 73 0.15 1.23 11.62
CA VAL A 73 -0.39 1.44 12.97
C VAL A 73 0.05 2.81 13.50
N LYS A 74 1.32 3.18 13.35
CA LYS A 74 1.83 4.51 13.75
C LYS A 74 1.08 5.65 13.03
N TYR A 75 0.69 5.45 11.77
CA TYR A 75 -0.08 6.43 11.01
C TYR A 75 -1.57 6.43 11.34
N GLY A 76 -2.06 5.54 12.21
CA GLY A 76 -3.45 5.51 12.67
C GLY A 76 -4.35 4.50 11.95
N LEU A 77 -3.79 3.52 11.24
CA LEU A 77 -4.57 2.39 10.74
C LEU A 77 -4.85 1.37 11.86
N PRO A 78 -6.05 0.75 11.90
CA PRO A 78 -6.48 -0.11 13.00
C PRO A 78 -5.72 -1.44 13.00
N ALA A 79 -4.86 -1.65 14.00
CA ALA A 79 -4.04 -2.87 14.11
C ALA A 79 -4.88 -4.16 14.16
N HIS A 80 -6.03 -4.11 14.83
CA HIS A 80 -6.91 -5.28 15.03
C HIS A 80 -7.60 -5.75 13.74
N GLU A 81 -7.62 -4.92 12.69
CA GLU A 81 -8.16 -5.31 11.37
C GLU A 81 -7.08 -5.89 10.44
N MET A 82 -5.81 -5.92 10.87
CA MET A 82 -4.70 -6.40 10.06
C MET A 82 -4.48 -7.89 10.26
N SER A 83 -4.30 -8.62 9.16
CA SER A 83 -3.91 -10.03 9.14
C SER A 83 -2.66 -10.23 8.31
N TYR A 84 -1.79 -11.14 8.76
CA TYR A 84 -0.50 -11.43 8.12
C TYR A 84 -0.55 -12.81 7.47
N SER A 85 -0.09 -12.90 6.23
CA SER A 85 -0.03 -14.17 5.50
C SER A 85 1.27 -14.25 4.69
N ARG A 86 1.91 -15.43 4.71
CA ARG A 86 3.04 -15.75 3.85
C ARG A 86 2.51 -16.47 2.60
N ILE A 87 2.80 -15.92 1.43
CA ILE A 87 2.43 -16.52 0.15
C ILE A 87 3.62 -17.30 -0.38
N ASN A 88 3.47 -18.61 -0.51
CA ASN A 88 4.47 -19.44 -1.18
C ASN A 88 4.24 -19.34 -2.69
N ILE A 89 5.19 -18.74 -3.40
CA ILE A 89 5.15 -18.69 -4.87
C ILE A 89 5.63 -20.04 -5.39
N ILE A 90 4.71 -20.83 -5.94
CA ILE A 90 5.05 -22.05 -6.68
C ILE A 90 5.74 -21.60 -7.97
N ARG A 91 7.08 -21.74 -8.02
CA ARG A 91 7.83 -21.50 -9.25
C ARG A 91 7.67 -22.71 -10.17
N HIS A 92 7.01 -22.53 -11.31
CA HIS A 92 7.16 -23.49 -12.40
C HIS A 92 8.62 -23.45 -12.86
N LYS A 93 9.32 -24.59 -12.78
CA LYS A 93 10.61 -24.77 -13.45
C LYS A 93 10.34 -24.66 -14.94
N SER A 94 10.68 -23.53 -15.54
CA SER A 94 10.79 -23.44 -17.00
C SER A 94 11.99 -24.31 -17.38
N HIS A 95 11.73 -25.51 -17.91
CA HIS A 95 12.76 -26.28 -18.58
C HIS A 95 13.12 -25.51 -19.86
N ALA A 96 14.21 -24.75 -19.82
CA ALA A 96 14.82 -24.24 -21.03
C ALA A 96 15.48 -25.43 -21.75
N LEU A 97 15.06 -25.67 -22.98
CA LEU A 97 15.77 -26.52 -23.95
C LEU A 97 17.02 -25.79 -24.45
#